data_AF-A0A370LQR4-F1
#
_entry.id   AF-A0A370LQR4-F1
#
_cell.length_a   1.000
_cell.length_b   1.000
_cell.length_c   1.000
_cell.angle_alpha   90.00
_cell.angle_beta   90.00
_cell.angle_gamma   90.00
#
_symmetry.space_group_name_H-M   'P 1'
#
loop_
_entity.id
_entity.type
_entity.pdbx_description
1 polymer ?
#
loop_
_entity_poly.entity_id
_entity_poly.type
_entity_poly.pdbx_seq_one_letter_code
_entity_poly.pdbx_strand_id
1 'polypeptide(L)'
;MYVLTQEGFFITFKDGFYKENPMLLEEILDNDNENEEEVLDFILEVEETYEDRLIQARAYMIKFFDSQEMYCGGKIPEHFLLTDEKVALVASTDLESGTKIAYEIIAKDGNYSTEASESLVPEDVKLVLRVFRMCARMRIPKRFIPGIVILYLEFCEGMGC
;
A
#
# COMPACT_ATOMS: atom_id res chain seq x y z
N MET A 1 4.47 22.78 5.16
CA MET A 1 4.69 24.24 4.98
C MET A 1 6.15 24.48 5.33
N TYR A 2 6.96 24.95 4.39
CA TYR A 2 8.41 25.11 4.58
C TYR A 2 8.72 26.50 5.12
N VAL A 3 9.59 26.61 6.13
CA VAL A 3 10.12 27.90 6.61
C VAL A 3 11.64 27.80 6.54
N LEU A 4 12.24 28.71 5.76
CA LEU A 4 13.69 28.87 5.63
C LEU A 4 14.13 29.97 6.60
N THR A 5 15.06 29.67 7.50
CA THR A 5 15.79 30.69 8.29
C THR A 5 17.28 30.36 8.33
N GLN A 6 18.12 31.39 8.43
CA GLN A 6 19.57 31.35 8.21
C GLN A 6 20.42 30.61 9.27
N GLU A 7 19.84 29.84 10.19
CA GLU A 7 20.58 29.14 11.27
C GLU A 7 20.27 27.64 11.40
N GLY A 8 19.92 26.97 10.30
CA GLY A 8 19.81 25.49 10.25
C GLY A 8 18.47 24.97 9.75
N PHE A 9 18.50 23.76 9.21
CA PHE A 9 17.34 23.06 8.65
C PHE A 9 16.61 22.28 9.75
N PHE A 10 15.35 22.62 9.98
CA PHE A 10 14.44 21.78 10.77
C PHE A 10 13.28 21.33 9.88
N ILE A 11 13.18 20.02 9.66
CA ILE A 11 12.01 19.41 9.03
C ILE A 11 11.01 19.07 10.14
N THR A 12 9.91 19.81 10.21
CA THR A 12 8.81 19.50 11.13
C THR A 12 7.67 18.82 10.37
N PHE A 13 7.51 17.52 10.58
CA PHE A 13 6.26 16.81 10.28
C PHE A 13 5.43 16.71 11.56
N LYS A 14 4.10 16.84 11.41
CA LYS A 14 3.21 17.20 12.52
C LYS A 14 2.94 16.09 13.54
N ASP A 15 3.42 14.86 13.34
CA ASP A 15 3.23 13.77 14.30
C ASP A 15 4.43 12.80 14.26
N GLY A 16 5.39 12.98 15.18
CA GLY A 16 6.47 12.02 15.42
C GLY A 16 7.85 12.66 15.52
N PHE A 17 8.35 12.81 16.75
CA PHE A 17 9.75 13.19 17.01
C PHE A 17 10.68 12.03 16.64
N TYR A 18 11.59 12.24 15.69
CA TYR A 18 12.80 11.42 15.58
C TYR A 18 13.96 12.18 16.21
N LYS A 19 14.58 11.53 17.20
CA LYS A 19 15.77 12.01 17.89
C LYS A 19 16.96 11.69 16.99
N GLU A 20 17.15 12.47 15.93
CA GLU A 20 18.38 12.44 15.15
C GLU A 20 19.52 13.06 15.98
N ASN A 21 20.70 12.45 15.85
CA ASN A 21 21.93 12.88 16.48
C ASN A 21 22.52 14.00 15.58
N PRO A 22 22.40 15.29 15.95
CA PRO A 22 22.67 16.40 15.02
C PRO A 22 24.15 16.58 14.68
N MET A 23 25.07 15.87 15.35
CA MET A 23 26.52 15.99 15.11
C MET A 23 27.00 15.32 13.81
N LEU A 24 26.25 14.39 13.22
CA LEU A 24 26.73 13.65 12.04
C LEU A 24 26.62 14.42 10.73
N LEU A 25 25.79 15.46 10.67
CA LEU A 25 25.57 16.23 9.44
C LEU A 25 26.62 17.32 9.21
N GLU A 26 27.16 17.91 10.29
CA GLU A 26 28.19 18.95 10.16
C GLU A 26 29.56 18.35 9.80
N GLU A 27 29.91 17.16 10.32
CA GLU A 27 31.17 16.47 9.98
C GLU A 27 31.23 15.96 8.52
N ILE A 28 30.08 15.75 7.87
CA ILE A 28 30.02 15.25 6.48
C ILE A 28 30.17 16.40 5.47
N LEU A 29 29.77 17.63 5.83
CA LEU A 29 29.82 18.79 4.94
C LEU A 29 31.18 19.51 4.90
N ASP A 30 32.07 19.22 5.85
CA ASP A 30 33.43 19.81 5.91
C ASP A 30 34.50 18.99 5.16
N ASN A 31 34.11 17.88 4.52
CA ASN A 31 35.03 17.03 3.78
C ASN A 31 34.98 17.38 2.29
N ASP A 32 35.80 18.35 1.88
CA ASP A 32 36.08 18.75 0.49
C ASP A 32 36.78 17.63 -0.33
N ASN A 33 36.25 16.41 -0.31
CA ASN A 33 36.74 15.30 -1.13
C ASN A 33 35.72 15.00 -2.24
N GLU A 34 36.22 15.12 -3.47
CA GLU A 34 35.55 15.01 -4.76
C GLU A 34 34.94 13.61 -5.03
N ASN A 35 33.94 13.20 -4.25
CA ASN A 35 33.08 12.07 -4.64
C ASN A 35 31.65 12.25 -4.13
N GLU A 36 30.99 13.34 -4.55
CA GLU A 36 29.57 13.62 -4.27
C GLU A 36 28.62 12.47 -4.69
N GLU A 37 29.03 11.64 -5.67
CA GLU A 37 28.22 10.53 -6.19
C GLU A 37 28.21 9.30 -5.24
N GLU A 38 29.29 9.03 -4.49
CA GLU A 38 29.33 7.99 -3.44
C GLU A 38 28.61 8.42 -2.15
N VAL A 39 28.62 9.72 -1.85
CA VAL A 39 27.91 10.25 -0.67
C VAL A 39 26.39 10.20 -0.90
N LEU A 40 25.91 10.38 -2.14
CA LEU A 40 24.48 10.26 -2.46
C LEU A 40 23.97 8.81 -2.33
N ASP A 41 24.77 7.81 -2.70
CA ASP A 41 24.43 6.39 -2.50
C ASP A 41 24.48 5.98 -1.02
N PHE A 42 25.25 6.70 -0.19
CA PHE A 42 25.25 6.54 1.27
C PHE A 42 24.06 7.24 1.96
N ILE A 43 23.41 8.21 1.30
CA ILE A 43 22.19 8.84 1.77
C ILE A 43 21.01 7.88 1.53
N LEU A 44 20.89 6.93 2.46
CA LEU A 44 19.63 6.40 2.99
C LEU A 44 18.81 5.50 2.05
N GLU A 45 19.35 4.33 1.71
CA GLU A 45 18.51 3.11 1.72
C GLU A 45 18.08 2.83 3.17
N VAL A 46 17.10 3.59 3.67
CA VAL A 46 16.40 3.19 4.90
C VAL A 46 15.64 1.92 4.56
N GLU A 47 16.17 0.78 5.01
CA GLU A 47 15.44 -0.47 4.98
C GLU A 47 14.13 -0.29 5.74
N GLU A 48 13.04 -0.15 5.00
CA GLU A 48 11.71 -0.06 5.57
C GLU A 48 11.41 -1.34 6.33
N THR A 49 11.18 -1.19 7.63
CA THR A 49 10.92 -2.32 8.52
C THR A 49 9.56 -2.95 8.18
N TYR A 50 9.38 -4.22 8.56
CA TYR A 50 8.08 -4.86 8.40
C TYR A 50 6.98 -4.14 9.20
N GLU A 51 7.32 -3.57 10.36
CA GLU A 51 6.38 -2.80 11.18
C GLU A 51 5.89 -1.53 10.46
N ASP A 52 6.81 -0.80 9.80
CA ASP A 52 6.45 0.37 8.99
C ASP A 52 5.50 0.01 7.85
N ARG A 53 5.67 -1.18 7.26
CA ARG A 53 4.76 -1.70 6.22
C ARG A 53 3.38 -2.01 6.78
N LEU A 54 3.27 -2.57 7.99
CA LEU A 54 1.99 -2.83 8.64
C LEU A 54 1.24 -1.52 8.93
N ILE A 55 1.94 -0.51 9.44
CA ILE A 55 1.36 0.83 9.70
C ILE A 55 0.83 1.44 8.39
N GLN A 56 1.62 1.39 7.32
CA GLN A 56 1.20 1.89 6.02
C GLN A 56 0.03 1.09 5.43
N ALA A 57 0.05 -0.24 5.55
CA ALA A 57 -1.04 -1.10 5.11
C ALA A 57 -2.35 -0.69 5.80
N ARG A 58 -2.37 -0.51 7.13
CA ARG A 58 -3.55 -0.01 7.85
C ARG A 58 -4.05 1.33 7.29
N ALA A 59 -3.14 2.28 7.08
CA ALA A 59 -3.50 3.60 6.55
C ALA A 59 -4.11 3.52 5.14
N TYR A 60 -3.55 2.69 4.25
CA TYR A 60 -4.09 2.49 2.90
C TYR A 60 -5.39 1.70 2.88
N MET A 61 -5.56 0.73 3.78
CA MET A 61 -6.82 0.01 3.97
C MET A 61 -7.94 0.97 4.38
N ILE A 62 -7.72 1.78 5.43
CA ILE A 62 -8.70 2.78 5.86
C ILE A 62 -9.03 3.74 4.70
N LYS A 63 -8.01 4.27 4.03
CA LYS A 63 -8.19 5.20 2.90
C LYS A 63 -9.01 4.60 1.77
N PHE A 64 -8.76 3.34 1.42
CA PHE A 64 -9.46 2.68 0.33
C PHE A 64 -10.92 2.37 0.71
N PHE A 65 -11.10 1.72 1.86
CA PHE A 65 -12.38 1.17 2.28
C PHE A 65 -13.34 2.17 2.94
N ASP A 66 -12.91 3.38 3.32
CA ASP A 66 -13.83 4.42 3.82
C ASP A 66 -14.90 4.82 2.78
N SER A 67 -14.59 4.64 1.50
CA SER A 67 -15.48 4.92 0.37
C SER A 67 -16.19 3.68 -0.20
N GLN A 68 -15.99 2.51 0.40
CA GLN A 68 -16.55 1.25 -0.06
C GLN A 68 -17.67 0.77 0.87
N GLU A 69 -18.56 -0.05 0.33
CA GLU A 69 -19.66 -0.66 1.09
C GLU A 69 -19.52 -2.17 1.06
N MET A 70 -20.02 -2.83 2.10
CA MET A 70 -20.14 -4.28 2.13
C MET A 70 -21.10 -4.75 1.03
N TYR A 71 -20.94 -5.99 0.57
CA TYR A 71 -21.84 -6.62 -0.40
C TYR A 71 -23.32 -6.58 0.05
N CYS A 72 -23.58 -6.76 1.35
CA CYS A 72 -24.92 -6.67 1.93
C CYS A 72 -25.39 -5.22 2.22
N GLY A 73 -24.60 -4.23 1.81
CA GLY A 73 -24.80 -2.81 2.07
C GLY A 73 -24.21 -2.34 3.39
N GLY A 74 -23.99 -1.03 3.49
CA GLY A 74 -23.45 -0.38 4.68
C GLY A 74 -21.93 -0.36 4.74
N LYS A 75 -21.39 0.39 5.70
CA LYS A 75 -19.95 0.57 5.88
C LYS A 75 -19.29 -0.70 6.41
N ILE A 76 -18.07 -0.99 5.94
CA ILE A 76 -17.24 -2.07 6.47
C ILE A 76 -16.73 -1.64 7.86
N PRO A 77 -17.04 -2.38 8.94
CA PRO A 77 -16.57 -2.02 10.28
C PRO A 77 -15.05 -2.13 10.40
N GLU A 78 -14.39 -1.11 10.95
CA GLU A 78 -12.92 -1.10 11.08
C GLU A 78 -12.36 -2.30 11.85
N HIS A 79 -13.07 -2.76 12.90
CA HIS A 79 -12.65 -3.92 13.68
C HIS A 79 -12.72 -5.25 12.90
N PHE A 80 -13.50 -5.32 11.81
CA PHE A 80 -13.50 -6.44 10.87
C PHE A 80 -12.43 -6.28 9.79
N LEU A 81 -12.20 -5.04 9.36
CA LEU A 81 -11.26 -4.72 8.29
C LEU A 81 -9.79 -4.80 8.76
N LEU A 82 -9.50 -4.31 9.96
CA LEU A 82 -8.14 -4.06 10.47
C LEU A 82 -7.64 -5.14 11.44
N THR A 83 -8.11 -6.38 11.29
CA THR A 83 -7.53 -7.51 12.03
C THR A 83 -6.07 -7.70 11.65
N ASP A 84 -5.24 -8.19 12.57
CA ASP A 84 -3.80 -8.33 12.32
C ASP A 84 -3.51 -9.25 11.13
N GLU A 85 -4.32 -10.29 10.93
CA GLU A 85 -4.26 -11.17 9.77
C GLU A 85 -4.50 -10.42 8.45
N LYS A 86 -5.53 -9.57 8.38
CA LYS A 86 -5.88 -8.81 7.16
C LYS A 86 -4.86 -7.71 6.86
N VAL A 87 -4.31 -7.09 7.89
CA VAL A 87 -3.23 -6.10 7.74
C VAL A 87 -1.96 -6.79 7.27
N ALA A 88 -1.59 -7.94 7.86
CA ALA A 88 -0.45 -8.73 7.42
C ALA A 88 -0.61 -9.20 5.97
N LEU A 89 -1.82 -9.65 5.59
CA LEU A 89 -2.15 -10.01 4.21
C LEU A 89 -1.85 -8.84 3.25
N VAL A 90 -2.32 -7.63 3.55
CA VAL A 90 -2.07 -6.44 2.71
C VAL A 90 -0.60 -6.04 2.67
N ALA A 91 0.12 -6.18 3.79
CA ALA A 91 1.53 -5.80 3.87
C ALA A 91 2.50 -6.79 3.21
N SER A 92 2.13 -8.07 3.11
CA SER A 92 3.03 -9.15 2.68
C SER A 92 2.70 -9.79 1.34
N THR A 93 1.48 -9.61 0.82
CA THR A 93 1.06 -10.27 -0.43
C THR A 93 1.69 -9.59 -1.64
N ASP A 94 2.56 -10.31 -2.34
CA ASP A 94 3.10 -9.87 -3.62
C ASP A 94 2.05 -9.96 -4.75
N LEU A 95 2.37 -9.39 -5.91
CA LEU A 95 1.43 -9.30 -7.02
C LEU A 95 1.08 -10.67 -7.63
N GLU A 96 2.02 -11.59 -7.73
CA GLU A 96 1.80 -12.90 -8.30
C GLU A 96 0.90 -13.73 -7.39
N SER A 97 1.28 -13.83 -6.10
CA SER A 97 0.49 -14.52 -5.08
C SER A 97 -0.91 -13.93 -4.94
N GLY A 98 -1.03 -12.60 -4.89
CA GLY A 98 -2.33 -11.97 -4.71
C GLY A 98 -3.25 -12.10 -5.92
N THR A 99 -2.69 -12.08 -7.14
CA THR A 99 -3.46 -12.33 -8.36
C THR A 99 -3.98 -13.77 -8.38
N LYS A 100 -3.15 -14.74 -8.01
CA LYS A 100 -3.54 -16.15 -7.91
C LYS A 100 -4.68 -16.34 -6.90
N ILE A 101 -4.54 -15.79 -5.70
CA ILE A 101 -5.57 -15.87 -4.64
C ILE A 101 -6.89 -15.23 -5.12
N ALA A 102 -6.82 -14.06 -5.77
CA ALA A 102 -8.00 -13.39 -6.30
C ALA A 102 -8.77 -14.27 -7.30
N TYR A 103 -8.07 -14.90 -8.25
CA TYR A 103 -8.71 -15.82 -9.20
C TYR A 103 -9.24 -17.10 -8.53
N GLU A 104 -8.56 -17.62 -7.50
CA GLU A 104 -9.07 -18.75 -6.73
C GLU A 104 -10.37 -18.40 -5.97
N ILE A 105 -10.49 -17.19 -5.44
CA ILE A 105 -11.70 -16.68 -4.79
C ILE A 105 -12.85 -16.57 -5.79
N ILE A 106 -12.60 -15.94 -6.95
CA ILE A 106 -13.60 -15.75 -8.00
C ILE A 106 -14.05 -17.11 -8.56
N ALA A 107 -13.12 -18.04 -8.79
CA ALA A 107 -13.45 -19.37 -9.31
C ALA A 107 -14.33 -20.18 -8.34
N LYS A 108 -14.19 -20.00 -7.03
CA LYS A 108 -15.02 -20.67 -6.02
C LYS A 108 -16.44 -20.14 -5.97
N ASP A 109 -16.64 -18.85 -6.22
CA ASP A 109 -17.96 -18.22 -6.21
C ASP A 109 -18.86 -18.74 -7.36
N GLY A 110 -18.26 -19.16 -8.47
CA GLY A 110 -18.96 -19.84 -9.57
C GLY A 110 -19.85 -18.93 -10.44
N ASN A 111 -19.96 -17.64 -10.11
CA ASN A 111 -20.77 -16.67 -10.85
C ASN A 111 -20.04 -16.02 -12.04
N TYR A 112 -18.72 -16.24 -12.18
CA TYR A 112 -17.94 -15.68 -13.28
C TYR A 112 -17.68 -16.73 -14.36
N SER A 113 -18.07 -16.40 -15.59
CA SER A 113 -17.72 -17.20 -16.76
C SER A 113 -16.25 -17.00 -17.10
N THR A 114 -15.52 -18.10 -17.22
CA THR A 114 -14.13 -18.13 -17.70
C THR A 114 -14.05 -18.18 -19.24
N GLU A 115 -15.19 -18.14 -19.94
CA GLU A 115 -15.22 -18.14 -21.40
C GLU A 115 -14.68 -16.79 -21.94
N ALA A 116 -13.39 -16.77 -22.24
CA ALA A 116 -12.77 -15.72 -23.01
C ALA A 116 -13.04 -15.96 -24.51
N SER A 117 -13.64 -14.98 -25.19
CA SER A 117 -13.52 -14.89 -26.65
C SER A 117 -12.34 -13.98 -26.97
N GLU A 118 -11.74 -14.11 -28.16
CA GLU A 118 -10.65 -13.23 -28.61
C GLU A 118 -11.01 -11.73 -28.60
N SER A 119 -12.31 -11.40 -28.53
CA SER A 119 -12.83 -10.03 -28.51
C SER A 119 -13.41 -9.58 -27.15
N LEU A 120 -13.49 -10.46 -26.15
CA LEU A 120 -14.14 -10.17 -24.87
C LEU A 120 -13.20 -10.50 -23.70
N VAL A 121 -12.82 -9.46 -22.97
CA VAL A 121 -12.17 -9.61 -21.66
C VAL A 121 -13.18 -10.26 -20.70
N PRO A 122 -12.83 -11.38 -20.04
CA PRO A 122 -13.67 -12.02 -19.04
C PRO A 122 -14.08 -11.07 -17.89
N GLU A 123 -15.24 -11.30 -17.29
CA GLU A 123 -15.80 -10.40 -16.26
C GLU A 123 -15.00 -10.40 -14.95
N ASP A 124 -14.39 -11.53 -14.59
CA ASP A 124 -13.45 -11.66 -13.47
C ASP A 124 -12.20 -10.79 -13.66
N VAL A 125 -11.62 -10.81 -14.87
CA VAL A 125 -10.49 -9.95 -15.24
C VAL A 125 -10.91 -8.48 -15.17
N LYS A 126 -12.10 -8.13 -15.66
CA LYS A 126 -12.63 -6.75 -15.59
C LYS A 126 -12.81 -6.29 -14.14
N LEU A 127 -13.25 -7.17 -13.25
CA LEU A 127 -13.39 -6.90 -11.83
C LEU A 127 -12.03 -6.56 -11.20
N VAL A 128 -11.04 -7.43 -11.34
CA VAL A 128 -9.69 -7.19 -10.79
C VAL A 128 -9.09 -5.90 -11.35
N LEU A 129 -9.21 -5.67 -12.66
CA LEU A 129 -8.74 -4.44 -13.31
C LEU A 129 -9.47 -3.18 -12.81
N ARG A 130 -10.76 -3.29 -12.45
CA ARG A 130 -11.53 -2.19 -11.86
C ARG A 130 -10.93 -1.80 -10.51
N VAL A 131 -10.66 -2.78 -9.64
CA VAL A 131 -10.07 -2.53 -8.32
C VAL A 131 -8.67 -1.94 -8.46
N PHE A 132 -7.84 -2.45 -9.37
CA PHE A 132 -6.52 -1.88 -9.66
C PHE A 132 -6.61 -0.40 -10.07
N ARG A 133 -7.58 -0.04 -10.92
CA ARG A 133 -7.82 1.36 -11.32
C ARG A 133 -8.28 2.22 -10.15
N MET A 134 -9.09 1.69 -9.24
CA MET A 134 -9.51 2.39 -8.02
C MET A 134 -8.29 2.68 -7.12
N CYS A 135 -7.45 1.67 -6.87
CA CYS A 135 -6.21 1.82 -6.13
C CYS A 135 -5.27 2.86 -6.76
N ALA A 136 -5.11 2.82 -8.09
CA ALA A 136 -4.30 3.78 -8.82
C ALA A 136 -4.83 5.23 -8.68
N ARG A 137 -6.15 5.44 -8.78
CA ARG A 137 -6.78 6.75 -8.56
C ARG A 137 -6.55 7.27 -7.15
N MET A 138 -6.53 6.38 -6.15
CA MET A 138 -6.25 6.72 -4.75
C MET A 138 -4.75 6.82 -4.44
N ARG A 139 -3.87 6.66 -5.44
CA ARG A 139 -2.41 6.66 -5.29
C ARG A 139 -1.93 5.64 -4.24
N ILE A 140 -2.54 4.46 -4.23
CA ILE A 140 -2.10 3.36 -3.37
C ILE A 140 -0.84 2.75 -3.98
N PRO A 141 0.26 2.60 -3.21
CA PRO A 141 1.47 1.96 -3.68
C PRO A 141 1.22 0.54 -4.18
N LYS A 142 1.84 0.18 -5.32
CA LYS A 142 1.60 -1.10 -6.02
C LYS A 142 1.71 -2.32 -5.11
N ARG A 143 2.62 -2.28 -4.13
CA ARG A 143 2.85 -3.38 -3.17
C ARG A 143 1.66 -3.74 -2.28
N PHE A 144 0.75 -2.79 -2.01
CA PHE A 144 -0.41 -3.03 -1.14
C PHE A 144 -1.67 -3.41 -1.95
N ILE A 145 -1.65 -3.18 -3.26
CA ILE A 145 -2.80 -3.44 -4.13
C ILE A 145 -3.25 -4.91 -4.09
N PRO A 146 -2.36 -5.93 -4.14
CA PRO A 146 -2.80 -7.32 -4.22
C PRO A 146 -3.66 -7.72 -3.02
N GLY A 147 -3.21 -7.42 -1.79
CA GLY A 147 -4.00 -7.70 -0.60
C GLY A 147 -5.29 -6.88 -0.53
N ILE A 148 -5.28 -5.62 -0.99
CA ILE A 148 -6.51 -4.82 -1.06
C ILE A 148 -7.53 -5.43 -2.03
N VAL A 149 -7.09 -6.00 -3.15
CA VAL A 149 -7.99 -6.71 -4.07
C VAL A 149 -8.63 -7.91 -3.41
N ILE A 150 -7.84 -8.71 -2.68
CA ILE A 150 -8.37 -9.88 -1.96
C ILE A 150 -9.46 -9.45 -0.97
N LEU A 151 -9.19 -8.43 -0.15
CA LEU A 151 -10.16 -7.93 0.81
C LEU A 151 -11.37 -7.28 0.14
N TYR A 152 -11.19 -6.65 -1.03
CA TYR A 152 -12.31 -6.10 -1.79
C TYR A 152 -13.25 -7.21 -2.28
N LEU A 153 -12.70 -8.31 -2.80
CA LEU A 153 -13.51 -9.47 -3.19
C LEU A 153 -14.28 -10.03 -1.99
N GLU A 154 -13.64 -10.16 -0.83
CA GLU A 154 -14.28 -10.64 0.41
C GLU A 154 -15.42 -9.73 0.88
N PHE A 155 -15.14 -8.43 1.06
CA PHE A 155 -16.09 -7.52 1.70
C PHE A 155 -17.10 -6.89 0.74
N CYS A 156 -16.66 -6.47 -0.44
CA CYS A 156 -17.47 -5.66 -1.36
C CYS A 156 -18.22 -6.53 -2.35
N GLU A 157 -17.63 -7.65 -2.77
CA GLU A 157 -18.25 -8.60 -3.71
C GLU A 157 -18.83 -9.83 -3.00
N GLY A 158 -18.51 -10.04 -1.70
CA GLY A 158 -19.05 -11.14 -0.90
C GLY A 158 -18.40 -12.50 -1.16
N MET A 159 -17.21 -12.50 -1.78
CA MET A 159 -16.52 -13.71 -2.27
C MET A 159 -15.35 -14.06 -1.34
N GLY A 160 -15.40 -15.21 -0.68
CA GLY A 160 -14.36 -15.60 0.28
C GLY A 160 -14.86 -16.22 1.58
N CYS A 161 -16.17 -16.46 1.70
CA CYS A 161 -16.76 -17.31 2.73
C CYS A 161 -16.59 -18.80 2.39
#